data_AF-A0A957PIV1-F1
#
_entry.id   AF-A0A957PIV1-F1
#
_cell.length_a   1.000
_cell.length_b   1.000
_cell.length_c   1.000
_cell.angle_alpha   90.00
_cell.angle_beta   90.00
_cell.angle_gamma   90.00
#
_symmetry.space_group_name_H-M   'P 1'
#
loop_
_entity.id
_entity.type
_entity.pdbx_description
1 polymer ?
#
loop_
_entity_poly.entity_id
_entity_poly.type
_entity_poly.pdbx_seq_one_letter_code
_entity_poly.pdbx_strand_id
1 'polypeptide(L)'
;GANWSTGWLIYVDADTDGSRGAGEELIRVGEHDGSPAIRQTAAIPISYQGTGFRSRGQPETVFDFCDDRGADYARRVTVNLVGRHTVCHGPKSPGEDKCAVDELPECGG
;
A
#
# COMPACT_ATOMS: atom_id res chain seq x y z
N GLY A 1 -3.36 1.14 -10.97
CA GLY A 1 -4.41 0.12 -10.74
C GLY A 1 -5.16 0.48 -9.48
N ALA A 2 -6.49 0.29 -9.45
CA ALA A 2 -7.31 0.69 -8.31
C ALA A 2 -7.38 -0.37 -7.19
N ASN A 3 -6.90 -1.60 -7.43
CA ASN A 3 -6.86 -2.70 -6.47
C ASN A 3 -5.45 -3.27 -6.38
N TRP A 4 -4.85 -3.22 -5.19
CA TRP A 4 -3.50 -3.76 -4.96
C TRP A 4 -3.48 -5.29 -4.87
N SER A 5 -4.65 -5.91 -4.65
CA SER A 5 -4.82 -7.37 -4.58
C SER A 5 -4.77 -8.05 -5.95
N THR A 6 -4.78 -7.30 -7.05
CA THR A 6 -4.72 -7.83 -8.43
C THR A 6 -3.38 -7.57 -9.11
N GLY A 7 -2.37 -7.20 -8.34
CA GLY A 7 -1.07 -6.76 -8.84
C GLY A 7 -1.00 -5.25 -9.09
N TRP A 8 0.20 -4.79 -9.40
CA TRP A 8 0.54 -3.37 -9.47
C TRP A 8 1.68 -3.12 -10.46
N LEU A 9 1.84 -1.86 -10.84
CA LEU A 9 2.90 -1.38 -11.72
C LEU A 9 3.69 -0.28 -11.00
N ILE A 10 5.00 -0.28 -11.17
CA ILE A 10 5.88 0.86 -10.87
C ILE A 10 6.41 1.35 -12.22
N TYR A 11 6.20 2.63 -12.51
CA TYR A 11 6.56 3.27 -13.76
C TYR A 11 6.98 4.71 -13.52
N VAL A 12 7.67 5.29 -14.50
CA VAL A 12 7.96 6.73 -14.55
C VAL A 12 6.75 7.43 -15.15
N ASP A 13 6.10 8.30 -14.37
CA ASP A 13 5.04 9.20 -14.82
C ASP A 13 5.69 10.50 -15.33
N ALA A 14 5.95 10.54 -16.64
CA ALA A 14 6.76 11.59 -17.27
C ALA A 14 5.94 12.84 -17.60
N ASP A 15 4.63 12.68 -17.83
CA ASP A 15 3.71 13.78 -18.15
C ASP A 15 2.84 14.21 -16.96
N THR A 16 2.97 13.55 -15.82
CA THR A 16 2.32 13.87 -14.54
C THR A 16 0.81 13.68 -14.56
N ASP A 17 0.30 12.75 -15.38
CA ASP A 17 -1.14 12.45 -15.49
C ASP A 17 -1.61 11.35 -14.51
N GLY A 18 -0.68 10.71 -13.79
CA GLY A 18 -0.97 9.69 -12.80
C GLY A 18 -1.35 8.33 -13.40
N SER A 19 -1.19 8.12 -14.69
CA SER A 19 -1.56 6.91 -15.43
C SER A 19 -0.41 6.46 -16.32
N ARG A 20 -0.25 5.14 -16.51
CA ARG A 20 0.83 4.65 -17.37
C ARG A 20 0.47 4.81 -18.85
N GLY A 21 1.21 5.66 -19.56
CA GLY A 21 1.19 5.79 -21.02
C GLY A 21 2.06 4.76 -21.77
N ALA A 22 1.90 4.68 -23.10
CA ALA A 22 2.66 3.73 -23.94
C ALA A 22 4.16 4.09 -24.08
N GLY A 23 4.51 5.37 -23.91
CA GLY A 23 5.90 5.86 -23.97
C GLY A 23 6.61 5.89 -22.61
N GLU A 24 5.91 5.54 -21.53
CA GLU A 24 6.43 5.64 -20.18
C GLU A 24 7.16 4.38 -19.74
N GLU A 25 8.29 4.60 -19.08
CA GLU A 25 9.17 3.53 -18.62
C GLU A 25 8.47 2.69 -17.55
N LEU A 26 8.31 1.40 -17.83
CA LEU A 26 7.86 0.43 -16.86
C LEU A 26 9.07 -0.10 -16.09
N ILE A 27 9.11 0.20 -14.79
CA ILE A 27 10.21 -0.21 -13.91
C ILE A 27 9.95 -1.63 -13.38
N ARG A 28 8.72 -1.91 -12.92
CA ARG A 28 8.37 -3.20 -12.33
C ARG A 28 6.90 -3.55 -12.47
N VAL A 29 6.63 -4.83 -12.66
CA VAL A 29 5.31 -5.44 -12.49
C VAL A 29 5.33 -6.28 -11.21
N GLY A 30 4.34 -6.09 -10.35
CA GLY A 30 4.07 -6.96 -9.22
C GLY A 30 2.79 -7.74 -9.48
N GLU A 31 2.87 -9.06 -9.35
CA GLU A 31 1.71 -9.94 -9.41
C GLU A 31 1.19 -10.22 -8.00
N HIS A 32 -0.13 -10.42 -7.89
CA HIS A 32 -0.78 -10.82 -6.66
C HIS A 32 -1.95 -11.73 -7.03
N ASP A 33 -2.10 -12.86 -6.35
CA ASP A 33 -3.11 -13.89 -6.65
C ASP A 33 -4.49 -13.59 -6.01
N GLY A 34 -4.53 -12.58 -5.15
CA GLY A 34 -5.73 -12.12 -4.45
C GLY A 34 -5.78 -12.51 -2.97
N SER A 35 -4.81 -13.27 -2.46
CA SER A 35 -4.77 -13.71 -1.06
C SER A 35 -3.42 -13.40 -0.37
N PRO A 36 -3.40 -12.74 0.80
CA PRO A 36 -4.54 -12.13 1.50
C PRO A 36 -5.14 -10.96 0.70
N ALA A 37 -6.41 -10.65 0.94
CA ALA A 37 -7.00 -9.44 0.37
C ALA A 37 -6.30 -8.21 0.96
N ILE A 38 -5.96 -7.25 0.10
CA ILE A 38 -5.38 -5.97 0.48
C ILE A 38 -6.50 -4.93 0.47
N ARG A 39 -6.83 -4.40 1.65
CA ARG A 39 -7.75 -3.27 1.81
C ARG A 39 -6.94 -2.00 1.91
N GLN A 40 -7.25 -1.00 1.07
CA GLN A 40 -6.62 0.32 1.15
C GLN A 40 -7.59 1.46 1.43
N THR A 41 -7.12 2.49 2.13
CA THR A 41 -7.92 3.68 2.47
C THR A 41 -8.11 4.65 1.30
N ALA A 42 -7.27 4.58 0.27
CA ALA A 42 -7.38 5.43 -0.93
C ALA A 42 -7.09 4.61 -2.21
N ALA A 43 -7.99 4.68 -3.18
CA ALA A 43 -7.85 4.03 -4.48
C ALA A 43 -7.14 4.93 -5.51
N ILE A 44 -6.03 5.54 -5.12
CA ILE A 44 -5.19 6.38 -5.98
C ILE A 44 -3.81 5.75 -6.15
N PRO A 45 -3.14 5.96 -7.30
CA PRO A 45 -1.73 5.62 -7.43
C PRO A 45 -0.92 6.41 -6.40
N ILE A 46 0.04 5.73 -5.77
CA ILE A 46 1.04 6.40 -4.94
C ILE A 46 2.13 6.88 -5.89
N SER A 47 2.30 8.20 -6.00
CA SER A 47 3.39 8.80 -6.77
C SER A 47 4.42 9.47 -5.86
N TYR A 48 5.67 9.39 -6.30
CA TYR A 48 6.84 9.95 -5.62
C TYR A 48 7.53 10.94 -6.55
N GLN A 49 8.06 12.01 -5.97
CA GLN A 49 8.92 12.98 -6.65
C GLN A 49 10.35 12.43 -6.69
N GLY A 50 11.21 13.00 -7.54
CA GLY A 50 12.63 12.61 -7.64
C GLY A 50 13.45 12.77 -6.34
N THR A 51 12.90 13.46 -5.34
CA THR A 51 13.48 13.59 -3.99
C THR A 51 13.15 12.42 -3.06
N GLY A 52 12.31 11.47 -3.50
CA GLY A 52 11.78 10.40 -2.66
C GLY A 52 10.60 10.82 -1.78
N PHE A 53 10.23 12.11 -1.77
CA PHE A 53 8.99 12.56 -1.13
C PHE A 53 7.78 12.18 -1.98
N ARG A 54 6.68 11.88 -1.30
CA ARG A 54 5.40 11.69 -1.95
C ARG A 54 4.96 12.93 -2.73
N SER A 55 4.21 12.75 -3.81
CA SER A 55 3.63 13.86 -4.58
C SER A 55 2.68 14.70 -3.72
N ARG A 56 2.72 16.02 -3.95
CA ARG A 56 1.93 16.98 -3.16
C ARG A 56 0.42 16.73 -3.28
N GLY A 57 -0.30 16.94 -2.18
CA GLY A 57 -1.77 16.83 -2.16
C GLY A 57 -2.31 15.40 -2.07
N GLN A 58 -1.43 14.39 -2.01
CA GLN A 58 -1.85 13.01 -1.82
C GLN A 58 -2.08 12.69 -0.32
N PRO A 59 -3.23 12.08 0.05
CA PRO A 59 -3.54 11.70 1.42
C PRO A 59 -2.67 10.54 1.91
N GLU A 60 -2.50 10.37 3.21
CA GLU A 60 -1.91 9.14 3.76
C GLU A 60 -2.61 7.88 3.21
N THR A 61 -1.84 6.83 2.96
CA THR A 61 -2.39 5.57 2.43
C THR A 61 -2.05 4.43 3.36
N VAL A 62 -3.09 3.75 3.82
CA VAL A 62 -2.99 2.58 4.69
C VAL A 62 -3.35 1.36 3.85
N PHE A 63 -2.54 0.31 3.97
CA PHE A 63 -2.78 -1.01 3.40
C PHE A 63 -2.93 -2.00 4.53
N ASP A 64 -4.11 -2.60 4.63
CA ASP A 64 -4.40 -3.68 5.55
C ASP A 64 -4.34 -5.01 4.80
N PHE A 65 -3.53 -5.91 5.31
CA PHE A 65 -3.41 -7.29 4.84
C PHE A 65 -4.16 -8.16 5.82
N CYS A 66 -5.34 -8.62 5.39
CA CYS A 66 -6.24 -9.43 6.20
C CYS A 66 -6.47 -10.79 5.54
N ASP A 67 -6.51 -11.83 6.36
CA ASP A 67 -7.00 -13.16 5.97
C ASP A 67 -7.92 -13.73 7.06
N ASP A 68 -8.40 -14.95 6.83
CA ASP A 68 -9.38 -15.65 7.66
C ASP A 68 -8.92 -15.91 9.11
N ARG A 69 -7.63 -15.67 9.43
CA ARG A 69 -7.11 -15.78 10.80
C ARG A 69 -7.44 -14.55 11.65
N GLY A 70 -7.90 -13.46 11.03
CA GLY A 70 -8.38 -12.25 11.70
C GLY A 70 -7.29 -11.27 12.13
N ALA A 71 -7.70 -10.20 12.82
CA ALA A 71 -6.87 -9.03 13.17
C ALA A 71 -5.58 -9.37 13.94
N ASP A 72 -5.58 -10.46 14.72
CA ASP A 72 -4.42 -10.95 15.44
C ASP A 72 -3.23 -11.29 14.53
N TYR A 73 -3.51 -11.69 13.29
CA TYR A 73 -2.53 -12.09 12.28
C TYR A 73 -2.38 -11.06 11.16
N ALA A 74 -3.08 -9.93 11.26
CA ALA A 74 -3.06 -8.92 10.23
C ALA A 74 -1.72 -8.19 10.17
N ARG A 75 -1.48 -7.53 9.04
CA ARG A 75 -0.38 -6.57 8.87
C ARG A 75 -0.92 -5.28 8.31
N ARG A 76 -0.29 -4.17 8.70
CA ARG A 76 -0.58 -2.84 8.18
C ARG A 76 0.67 -2.23 7.61
N VAL A 77 0.55 -1.64 6.42
CA VAL A 77 1.56 -0.75 5.86
C VAL A 77 0.96 0.64 5.72
N THR A 78 1.59 1.63 6.34
CA THR A 78 1.17 3.03 6.20
C THR A 78 2.21 3.79 5.42
N VAL A 79 1.82 4.47 4.35
CA VAL A 79 2.64 5.43 3.62
C VAL A 79 2.16 6.83 3.97
N ASN A 80 2.94 7.52 4.79
CA ASN A 80 2.57 8.84 5.30
C ASN A 80 2.67 9.94 4.23
N LEU A 81 2.33 11.17 4.63
CA LEU A 81 2.31 12.35 3.74
C LEU A 81 3.68 12.71 3.13
N VAL A 82 4.79 12.24 3.73
CA VAL A 82 6.15 12.47 3.20
C VAL A 82 6.69 11.28 2.41
N GLY A 83 5.90 10.21 2.26
CA GLY A 83 6.30 9.03 1.50
C GLY A 83 7.10 8.00 2.30
N ARG A 84 7.25 8.18 3.62
CA ARG A 84 7.85 7.17 4.48
C ARG A 84 6.82 6.07 4.74
N HIS A 85 7.22 4.83 4.49
CA HIS A 85 6.43 3.67 4.87
C HIS A 85 6.78 3.22 6.30
N THR A 86 5.77 2.74 7.02
CA THR A 86 5.92 1.97 8.26
C THR A 86 5.19 0.64 8.10
N VAL A 87 5.68 -0.38 8.78
CA VAL A 87 5.03 -1.69 8.85
C VAL A 87 4.73 -1.95 10.31
N CYS A 88 3.52 -2.40 10.61
CA CYS A 88 3.20 -2.95 11.92
C CYS A 88 2.39 -4.24 11.77
N HIS A 89 2.32 -5.02 12.85
CA HIS A 89 1.66 -6.32 12.84
C HIS A 89 0.70 -6.52 14.03
N GLY A 90 -0.30 -7.37 13.81
CA GLY A 90 -1.17 -7.87 14.87
C GLY A 90 -0.41 -8.69 15.91
N PRO A 91 -0.92 -8.85 17.13
CA PRO A 91 -0.21 -9.43 18.27
C PRO A 91 0.32 -10.86 18.09
N LYS A 92 -0.21 -11.64 17.13
CA LYS A 92 0.22 -13.02 16.82
C LYS A 92 1.02 -13.14 15.52
N SER A 93 1.21 -12.06 14.79
CA SER A 93 2.02 -12.05 13.56
C SER A 93 3.51 -11.90 13.85
N PRO A 94 4.40 -12.59 13.09
CA PRO A 94 5.83 -12.37 13.18
C PRO A 94 6.23 -11.08 12.44
N GLY A 95 7.15 -10.29 13.01
CA GLY A 95 7.69 -9.08 12.37
C GLY A 95 8.16 -8.02 13.36
N GLU A 96 8.51 -6.84 12.83
CA GLU A 96 8.89 -5.65 13.61
C GLU A 96 7.65 -4.80 13.93
N ASP A 97 7.64 -4.27 15.16
CA ASP A 97 6.63 -3.41 15.81
C ASP A 97 5.15 -3.83 15.73
N LYS A 98 4.55 -4.07 16.90
CA LYS A 98 3.11 -4.33 17.00
C LYS A 98 2.34 -3.05 16.68
N CYS A 99 1.26 -3.17 15.91
CA CYS A 99 0.34 -2.04 15.73
C CYS A 99 -0.20 -1.64 17.10
N ALA A 100 -0.33 -0.34 17.34
CA ALA A 100 -1.13 0.12 18.48
C ALA A 100 -2.56 -0.40 18.33
N VAL A 101 -3.28 -0.53 19.44
CA VAL A 101 -4.63 -1.14 19.44
C VAL A 101 -5.62 -0.40 18.53
N ASP A 102 -5.45 0.91 18.40
CA ASP A 102 -6.19 1.81 17.50
C ASP A 102 -5.65 1.79 16.05
N GLU A 103 -4.46 1.23 15.83
CA GLU A 103 -3.84 1.03 14.52
C GLU A 103 -4.00 -0.42 14.00
N LEU A 104 -4.69 -1.31 14.72
CA LEU A 104 -4.92 -2.67 14.25
C LEU A 104 -5.85 -2.67 13.01
N PRO A 105 -5.54 -3.50 12.00
CA PRO A 105 -6.45 -3.73 10.88
C PRO A 105 -7.82 -4.24 11.36
N GLU A 106 -8.89 -3.64 10.85
CA GLU A 106 -10.24 -4.16 11.00
C GLU A 106 -10.45 -5.31 10.00
N CYS A 107 -9.90 -6.48 10.33
CA CYS A 107 -10.17 -7.70 9.59
C CYS A 107 -11.50 -8.26 10.07
N GLY A 108 -12.60 -7.83 9.44
CA GLY A 108 -13.93 -8.41 9.63
C GLY A 108 -13.92 -9.89 9.26
N GLY A 109 -14.61 -10.72 10.06
CA GLY A 109 -14.92 -12.12 9.74
C GLY A 109 -16.21 -12.25 8.95
#